data_AF-A0A1S1Z2N4-F1
#
_entry.id   AF-A0A1S1Z2N4-F1
#
_cell.length_a   1.000
_cell.length_b   1.000
_cell.length_c   1.000
_cell.angle_alpha   90.00
_cell.angle_beta   90.00
_cell.angle_gamma   90.00
#
_symmetry.space_group_name_H-M   'P 1'
#
loop_
_entity.id
_entity.type
_entity.pdbx_description
1 polymer ?
#
loop_
_entity_poly.entity_id
_entity_poly.type
_entity_poly.pdbx_seq_one_letter_code
_entity_poly.pdbx_strand_id
1 'polypeptide(L)'
;MSIIQTTQEVIQASPLATLIHSCNEVKKDSWMNYVKILLAISGADGEVSEEEMNWVFNDFLDIVGASEEQKQEIRNFDFINFNLEEKLKTLEMDVPMNYKRTLVYDAVMMARADQVYAAEEKDAVHKAAELLGVPYFIAKTIEGLVNTEKSLEMIRKSLFELEEDEAHPISNLKSLNMKPASVLERNTFGVRFTNEQTQLNYGFALMIIAGADGEVSDAEKDWYINQFVRVSETPDHIAQQVINYDYLNGSLEDVLSNLKVDVTINFQRTLLYNAIKMANADEDFPEKEKEATEKAAELLGISEDIAHTVFYLVDTEAKVLKMRATLFDYK
;
A
#
# COMPACT_ATOMS: atom_id res chain seq x y z
N MET A 1 7.04 -36.36 33.66
CA MET A 1 7.06 -34.91 33.36
C MET A 1 6.80 -34.78 31.88
N SER A 2 5.56 -34.41 31.51
CA SER A 2 5.20 -34.21 30.11
C SER A 2 5.73 -32.87 29.67
N ILE A 3 6.58 -32.87 28.64
CA ILE A 3 7.04 -31.66 27.98
C ILE A 3 5.85 -31.17 27.15
N ILE A 4 5.17 -30.12 27.60
CA ILE A 4 4.22 -29.40 26.76
C ILE A 4 5.08 -28.61 25.77
N GLN A 5 5.27 -29.16 24.57
CA GLN A 5 5.66 -28.34 23.42
C GLN A 5 4.40 -27.55 23.02
N THR A 6 4.29 -26.33 23.53
CA THR A 6 3.42 -25.32 22.91
C THR A 6 4.00 -25.04 21.54
N THR A 7 3.41 -25.63 20.50
CA THR A 7 3.62 -25.20 19.12
C THR A 7 3.21 -23.72 19.06
N GLN A 8 4.19 -22.82 19.03
CA GLN A 8 3.94 -21.40 18.85
C GLN A 8 3.27 -21.21 17.48
N GLU A 9 2.02 -20.72 17.49
CA GLU A 9 1.27 -20.47 16.27
C GLU A 9 1.88 -19.25 15.58
N VAL A 10 2.38 -19.46 14.36
CA VAL A 10 3.04 -18.43 13.54
C VAL A 10 2.06 -17.98 12.47
N ILE A 11 1.88 -16.67 12.33
CA ILE A 11 1.08 -16.07 11.27
C ILE A 11 2.02 -15.79 10.10
N GLN A 12 1.69 -16.32 8.93
CA GLN A 12 2.37 -15.97 7.68
C GLN A 12 1.85 -14.61 7.23
N ALA A 13 2.73 -13.62 7.19
CA ALA A 13 2.39 -12.27 6.81
C ALA A 13 1.95 -12.26 5.34
N SER A 14 0.97 -11.42 4.97
CA SER A 14 0.66 -11.28 3.55
C SER A 14 1.84 -10.62 2.82
N PRO A 15 1.90 -10.77 1.49
CA PRO A 15 2.79 -10.00 0.63
C PRO A 15 2.97 -8.52 0.97
N LEU A 16 1.89 -7.85 1.33
CA LEU A 16 1.88 -6.41 1.58
C LEU A 16 2.42 -6.10 2.98
N ALA A 17 2.22 -6.99 3.95
CA ALA A 17 2.91 -6.92 5.24
C ALA A 17 4.43 -7.18 5.08
N THR A 18 4.83 -8.08 4.18
CA THR A 18 6.25 -8.24 3.84
C THR A 18 6.82 -7.00 3.18
N LEU A 19 6.06 -6.32 2.33
CA LEU A 19 6.51 -5.09 1.70
C LEU A 19 6.61 -3.91 2.68
N ILE A 20 5.56 -3.68 3.48
CA ILE A 20 5.45 -2.52 4.36
C ILE A 20 6.29 -2.73 5.63
N HIS A 21 6.22 -3.94 6.19
CA HIS A 21 6.81 -4.28 7.48
C HIS A 21 8.03 -5.20 7.40
N SER A 22 8.52 -5.53 6.19
CA SER A 22 9.65 -6.46 6.00
C SER A 22 9.50 -7.77 6.77
N CYS A 23 8.25 -8.16 7.06
CA CYS A 23 7.89 -9.25 7.94
C CYS A 23 7.35 -10.39 7.08
N ASN A 24 7.99 -11.57 7.16
CA ASN A 24 7.51 -12.77 6.48
C ASN A 24 6.59 -13.58 7.40
N GLU A 25 6.92 -13.62 8.68
CA GLU A 25 6.16 -14.35 9.67
C GLU A 25 6.28 -13.70 11.03
N VAL A 26 5.24 -13.83 11.85
CA VAL A 26 5.22 -13.28 13.21
C VAL A 26 4.54 -14.25 14.17
N LYS A 27 5.05 -14.31 15.40
CA LYS A 27 4.39 -15.06 16.48
C LYS A 27 3.03 -14.43 16.76
N LYS A 28 1.97 -15.25 16.74
CA LYS A 28 0.59 -14.80 16.98
C LYS A 28 0.48 -13.93 18.24
N ASP A 29 1.05 -14.37 19.36
CA ASP A 29 0.93 -13.64 20.63
C ASP A 29 1.63 -12.28 20.59
N SER A 30 2.84 -12.19 20.01
CA SER A 30 3.56 -10.92 19.85
C SER A 30 2.77 -9.95 18.99
N TRP A 31 2.20 -10.45 17.89
CA TRP A 31 1.38 -9.68 16.98
C TRP A 31 0.07 -9.18 17.61
N MET A 32 -0.68 -10.07 18.28
CA MET A 32 -1.94 -9.68 18.92
C MET A 32 -1.70 -8.64 20.02
N ASN A 33 -0.58 -8.74 20.75
CA ASN A 33 -0.19 -7.71 21.71
C ASN A 33 0.19 -6.39 21.02
N TYR A 34 0.83 -6.43 19.85
CA TYR A 34 1.12 -5.23 19.06
C TYR A 34 -0.16 -4.48 18.69
N VAL A 35 -1.16 -5.16 18.13
CA VAL A 35 -2.46 -4.54 17.76
C VAL A 35 -3.18 -3.98 18.98
N LYS A 36 -3.18 -4.70 20.10
CA LYS A 36 -3.77 -4.23 21.37
C LYS A 36 -3.09 -2.97 21.90
N ILE A 37 -1.77 -2.87 21.73
CA ILE A 37 -1.01 -1.68 22.06
C ILE A 37 -1.43 -0.51 21.17
N LEU A 38 -1.59 -0.71 19.86
CA LEU A 38 -2.08 0.34 18.95
C LEU A 38 -3.45 0.86 19.40
N LEU A 39 -4.40 -0.04 19.67
CA LEU A 39 -5.73 0.32 20.15
C LEU A 39 -5.70 1.09 21.47
N ALA A 40 -4.82 0.73 22.40
CA ALA A 40 -4.68 1.45 23.66
C ALA A 40 -4.02 2.82 23.53
N ILE A 41 -3.22 3.04 22.49
CA ILE A 41 -2.60 4.35 22.20
C ILE A 41 -3.59 5.26 21.49
N SER A 42 -4.25 4.77 20.44
CA SER A 42 -5.31 5.50 19.72
C SER A 42 -6.51 5.78 20.63
N GLY A 43 -6.95 4.79 21.42
CA GLY A 43 -8.06 4.95 22.35
C GLY A 43 -7.77 5.74 23.61
N ALA A 44 -6.71 6.54 23.64
CA ALA A 44 -6.25 7.24 24.85
C ALA A 44 -7.18 8.38 25.29
N ASP A 45 -7.97 8.93 24.37
CA ASP A 45 -9.03 9.90 24.66
C ASP A 45 -10.32 9.26 25.18
N GLY A 46 -10.38 7.92 25.17
CA GLY A 46 -11.50 7.11 25.64
C GLY A 46 -12.35 6.51 24.52
N GLU A 47 -12.09 6.82 23.26
CA GLU A 47 -12.78 6.24 22.11
C GLU A 47 -11.82 5.85 20.97
N VAL A 48 -12.24 4.91 20.12
CA VAL A 48 -11.53 4.63 18.87
C VAL A 48 -12.57 4.80 17.78
N SER A 49 -12.31 5.71 16.84
CA SER A 49 -13.26 6.03 15.77
C SER A 49 -13.51 4.85 14.83
N GLU A 50 -14.56 4.94 14.02
CA GLU A 50 -14.86 3.91 13.01
C GLU A 50 -13.72 3.81 11.98
N GLU A 51 -13.13 4.94 11.59
CA GLU A 51 -12.02 5.04 10.65
C GLU A 51 -10.74 4.40 11.21
N GLU A 52 -10.42 4.63 12.49
CA GLU A 52 -9.28 3.98 13.16
C GLU A 52 -9.46 2.46 13.28
N MET A 53 -10.67 2.02 13.63
CA MET A 53 -11.01 0.60 13.63
C MET A 53 -10.89 0.03 12.21
N ASN A 54 -11.43 0.71 11.20
CA ASN A 54 -11.33 0.29 9.81
C ASN A 54 -9.87 0.19 9.35
N TRP A 55 -9.00 1.10 9.77
CA TRP A 55 -7.57 1.01 9.51
C TRP A 55 -6.98 -0.28 10.12
N VAL A 56 -7.28 -0.59 11.39
CA VAL A 56 -6.82 -1.83 12.03
C VAL A 56 -7.33 -3.07 11.30
N PHE A 57 -8.60 -3.13 10.92
CA PHE A 57 -9.17 -4.34 10.30
C PHE A 57 -8.75 -4.52 8.85
N ASN A 58 -8.87 -3.46 8.04
CA ASN A 58 -8.73 -3.54 6.59
C ASN A 58 -7.29 -3.28 6.14
N ASP A 59 -6.60 -2.34 6.80
CA ASP A 59 -5.26 -1.90 6.40
C ASP A 59 -4.16 -2.53 7.25
N PHE A 60 -4.50 -3.36 8.23
CA PHE A 60 -3.52 -4.01 9.10
C PHE A 60 -3.78 -5.51 9.28
N LEU A 61 -4.94 -5.90 9.83
CA LEU A 61 -5.27 -7.30 10.14
C LEU A 61 -5.50 -8.15 8.89
N ASP A 62 -6.21 -7.63 7.89
CA ASP A 62 -6.37 -8.31 6.61
C ASP A 62 -5.02 -8.48 5.89
N ILE A 63 -4.15 -7.46 6.00
CA ILE A 63 -2.81 -7.46 5.42
C ILE A 63 -1.86 -8.42 6.14
N VAL A 64 -2.09 -8.82 7.39
CA VAL A 64 -1.26 -9.88 8.00
C VAL A 64 -1.89 -11.27 7.92
N GLY A 65 -3.07 -11.40 7.31
CA GLY A 65 -3.78 -12.68 7.21
C GLY A 65 -4.37 -13.14 8.54
N ALA A 66 -4.85 -12.21 9.38
CA ALA A 66 -5.48 -12.56 10.65
C ALA A 66 -6.76 -13.38 10.45
N SER A 67 -6.96 -14.41 11.27
CA SER A 67 -8.17 -15.23 11.24
C SER A 67 -9.40 -14.46 11.77
N GLU A 68 -10.60 -14.89 11.42
CA GLU A 68 -11.84 -14.29 11.95
C GLU A 68 -11.93 -14.40 13.48
N GLU A 69 -11.36 -15.45 14.08
CA GLU A 69 -11.27 -15.58 15.54
C GLU A 69 -10.39 -14.48 16.14
N GLN A 70 -9.22 -14.22 15.53
CA GLN A 70 -8.32 -13.15 15.97
C GLN A 70 -8.95 -11.77 15.79
N LYS A 71 -9.63 -11.53 14.65
CA LYS A 71 -10.38 -10.29 14.44
C LYS A 71 -11.46 -10.10 15.50
N GLN A 72 -12.18 -11.15 15.87
CA GLN A 72 -13.20 -11.08 16.91
C GLN A 72 -12.60 -10.81 18.29
N GLU A 73 -11.43 -11.36 18.60
CA GLU A 73 -10.68 -11.04 19.81
C GLU A 73 -10.33 -9.56 19.88
N ILE A 74 -9.84 -8.99 18.78
CA ILE A 74 -9.52 -7.55 18.69
C ILE A 74 -10.79 -6.69 18.82
N ARG A 75 -11.91 -7.05 18.19
CA ARG A 75 -13.18 -6.29 18.31
C ARG A 75 -13.69 -6.21 19.75
N ASN A 76 -13.47 -7.26 20.54
CA ASN A 76 -13.95 -7.36 21.92
C ASN A 76 -12.92 -6.89 22.95
N PHE A 77 -11.77 -6.39 22.50
CA PHE A 77 -10.69 -6.01 23.38
C PHE A 77 -11.00 -4.71 24.12
N ASP A 78 -10.85 -4.73 25.45
CA ASP A 78 -10.97 -3.57 26.32
C ASP A 78 -9.65 -2.80 26.36
N PHE A 79 -9.50 -1.85 25.45
CA PHE A 79 -8.31 -1.00 25.35
C PHE A 79 -8.21 0.03 26.49
N ILE A 80 -9.34 0.42 27.10
CA ILE A 80 -9.40 1.44 28.15
C ILE A 80 -8.68 0.95 29.41
N ASN A 81 -8.93 -0.30 29.81
CA ASN A 81 -8.33 -0.89 31.01
C ASN A 81 -7.01 -1.62 30.73
N PHE A 82 -6.45 -1.48 29.53
CA PHE A 82 -5.22 -2.16 29.14
C PHE A 82 -4.00 -1.55 29.83
N ASN A 83 -3.18 -2.39 30.48
CA ASN A 83 -1.92 -1.94 31.08
C ASN A 83 -0.84 -1.75 30.00
N LEU A 84 -0.92 -0.63 29.29
CA LEU A 84 -0.03 -0.26 28.20
C LEU A 84 1.45 -0.27 28.63
N GLU A 85 1.76 0.28 29.82
CA GLU A 85 3.13 0.41 30.31
C GLU A 85 3.80 -0.96 30.55
N GLU A 86 3.09 -1.87 31.21
CA GLU A 86 3.59 -3.23 31.43
C GLU A 86 3.79 -3.95 30.10
N LYS A 87 2.84 -3.82 29.19
CA LYS A 87 2.87 -4.55 27.91
C LYS A 87 3.99 -4.06 27.00
N LEU A 88 4.20 -2.75 26.88
CA LEU A 88 5.32 -2.18 26.11
C LEU A 88 6.69 -2.66 26.63
N LYS A 89 6.87 -2.80 27.96
CA LYS A 89 8.13 -3.28 28.56
C LYS A 89 8.42 -4.75 28.27
N THR A 90 7.38 -5.55 28.03
CA THR A 90 7.49 -6.99 27.76
C THR A 90 7.31 -7.36 26.29
N LEU A 91 7.04 -6.37 25.42
CA LEU A 91 6.83 -6.61 24.00
C LEU A 91 8.17 -6.93 23.34
N GLU A 92 8.30 -8.17 22.89
CA GLU A 92 9.39 -8.64 22.05
C GLU A 92 8.83 -9.11 20.70
N MET A 93 9.41 -8.55 19.63
CA MET A 93 9.13 -8.96 18.27
C MET A 93 10.42 -9.45 17.62
N ASP A 94 10.33 -10.64 17.04
CA ASP A 94 11.42 -11.24 16.26
C ASP A 94 11.20 -10.91 14.79
N VAL A 95 11.52 -9.67 14.42
CA VAL A 95 11.34 -9.11 13.08
C VAL A 95 12.62 -8.38 12.65
N PRO A 96 12.94 -8.36 11.35
CA PRO A 96 14.19 -7.76 10.86
C PRO A 96 14.22 -6.23 10.97
N MET A 97 13.07 -5.59 11.21
CA MET A 97 12.96 -4.13 11.33
C MET A 97 12.96 -3.64 12.78
N ASN A 98 13.22 -2.34 12.96
CA ASN A 98 13.13 -1.68 14.26
C ASN A 98 11.67 -1.55 14.71
N TYR A 99 11.11 -2.63 15.25
CA TYR A 99 9.70 -2.73 15.63
C TYR A 99 9.24 -1.64 16.61
N LYS A 100 10.16 -1.08 17.40
CA LYS A 100 9.87 0.01 18.34
C LYS A 100 9.51 1.29 17.60
N ARG A 101 10.26 1.63 16.55
CA ARG A 101 9.98 2.80 15.69
C ARG A 101 8.77 2.52 14.80
N THR A 102 8.63 1.31 14.29
CA THR A 102 7.46 0.89 13.51
C THR A 102 6.17 0.98 14.34
N LEU A 103 6.19 0.59 15.62
CA LEU A 103 5.03 0.71 16.51
C LEU A 103 4.62 2.15 16.71
N VAL A 104 5.59 3.05 16.93
CA VAL A 104 5.30 4.48 17.03
C VAL A 104 4.72 5.01 15.72
N TYR A 105 5.23 4.56 14.57
CA TYR A 105 4.71 4.93 13.26
C TYR A 105 3.27 4.44 13.05
N ASP A 106 3.01 3.16 13.30
CA ASP A 106 1.67 2.57 13.14
C ASP A 106 0.66 3.20 14.10
N ALA A 107 1.09 3.57 15.32
CA ALA A 107 0.25 4.28 16.27
C ALA A 107 -0.13 5.69 15.77
N VAL A 108 0.80 6.41 15.13
CA VAL A 108 0.49 7.71 14.51
C VAL A 108 -0.38 7.55 13.25
N MET A 109 -0.17 6.49 12.46
CA MET A 109 -0.99 6.19 11.29
C MET A 109 -2.44 5.88 11.69
N MET A 110 -2.60 5.05 12.73
CA MET A 110 -3.90 4.69 13.29
C MET A 110 -4.59 5.93 13.85
N ALA A 111 -3.99 6.64 14.81
CA ALA A 111 -4.52 7.87 15.43
C ALA A 111 -4.71 9.07 14.47
N ARG A 112 -4.60 8.84 13.16
CA ARG A 112 -4.83 9.81 12.07
C ARG A 112 -5.75 9.28 10.99
N ALA A 113 -6.31 8.08 11.16
CA ALA A 113 -7.14 7.44 10.16
C ALA A 113 -8.37 8.31 9.83
N ASP A 114 -8.93 8.98 10.83
CA ASP A 114 -10.06 9.90 10.75
C ASP A 114 -9.68 11.35 10.38
N GLN A 115 -8.40 11.62 10.08
CA GLN A 115 -7.82 12.94 9.84
C GLN A 115 -7.75 13.89 11.05
N VAL A 116 -8.11 13.42 12.24
CA VAL A 116 -7.89 14.12 13.50
C VAL A 116 -6.65 13.51 14.16
N TYR A 117 -5.91 14.29 14.94
CA TYR A 117 -4.85 13.75 15.79
C TYR A 117 -4.93 14.50 17.11
N ALA A 118 -5.74 13.98 18.02
CA ALA A 118 -6.09 14.61 19.28
C ALA A 118 -4.84 14.80 20.16
N ALA A 119 -4.93 15.73 21.11
CA ALA A 119 -3.82 16.02 22.00
C ALA A 119 -3.50 14.80 22.89
N GLU A 120 -4.54 14.09 23.31
CA GLU A 120 -4.52 12.90 24.15
C GLU A 120 -3.83 11.73 23.44
N GLU A 121 -4.19 11.45 22.19
CA GLU A 121 -3.54 10.43 21.35
C GLU A 121 -2.07 10.77 21.10
N LYS A 122 -1.78 12.04 20.86
CA LYS A 122 -0.41 12.52 20.67
C LYS A 122 0.45 12.38 21.91
N ASP A 123 -0.10 12.68 23.08
CA ASP A 123 0.58 12.46 24.35
C ASP A 123 0.78 10.96 24.62
N ALA A 124 -0.20 10.11 24.26
CA ALA A 124 -0.10 8.67 24.36
C ALA A 124 0.98 8.08 23.43
N VAL A 125 1.06 8.54 22.18
CA VAL A 125 2.13 8.16 21.23
C VAL A 125 3.50 8.54 21.79
N HIS A 126 3.68 9.77 22.29
CA HIS A 126 4.96 10.19 22.85
C HIS A 126 5.35 9.40 24.10
N LYS A 127 4.38 9.09 24.97
CA LYS A 127 4.59 8.25 26.14
C LYS A 127 4.98 6.82 25.75
N ALA A 128 4.32 6.24 24.74
CA ALA A 128 4.68 4.93 24.22
C ALA A 128 6.09 4.93 23.61
N ALA A 129 6.45 5.97 22.85
CA ALA A 129 7.79 6.17 22.31
C ALA A 129 8.85 6.22 23.41
N GLU A 130 8.61 6.97 24.49
CA GLU A 130 9.49 7.03 25.66
C GLU A 130 9.69 5.65 26.30
N LEU A 131 8.60 4.92 26.53
CA LEU A 131 8.63 3.59 27.14
C LEU A 131 9.36 2.55 26.27
N LEU A 132 9.29 2.69 24.95
CA LEU A 132 10.04 1.85 24.00
C LEU A 132 11.52 2.24 23.91
N GLY A 133 11.90 3.40 24.45
CA GLY A 133 13.24 3.97 24.33
C GLY A 133 13.50 4.65 22.98
N VAL A 134 12.44 5.08 22.29
CA VAL A 134 12.53 5.88 21.07
C VAL A 134 12.74 7.35 21.47
N PRO A 135 13.85 8.00 21.06
CA PRO A 135 14.10 9.39 21.41
C PRO A 135 12.99 10.31 20.92
N TYR A 136 12.64 11.34 21.70
CA TYR A 136 11.58 12.30 21.37
C TYR A 136 11.73 12.88 19.95
N PHE A 137 12.94 13.28 19.55
CA PHE A 137 13.17 13.83 18.22
C PHE A 137 12.93 12.80 17.09
N ILE A 138 13.14 11.50 17.34
CA ILE A 138 12.81 10.43 16.38
C ILE A 138 11.29 10.26 16.30
N ALA A 139 10.58 10.27 17.43
CA ALA A 139 9.11 10.24 17.44
C ALA A 139 8.52 11.42 16.64
N LYS A 140 9.07 12.63 16.80
CA LYS A 140 8.68 13.80 16.01
C LYS A 140 8.99 13.65 14.51
N THR A 141 10.12 13.02 14.16
CA THR A 141 10.43 12.71 12.76
C THR A 141 9.43 11.71 12.17
N ILE A 142 9.02 10.71 12.96
CA ILE A 142 7.99 9.74 12.55
C ILE A 142 6.63 10.44 12.33
N GLU A 143 6.21 11.33 13.24
CA GLU A 143 5.01 12.15 13.01
C GLU A 143 5.10 12.95 11.71
N GLY A 144 6.26 13.59 11.45
CA GLY A 144 6.48 14.34 10.22
C GLY A 144 6.41 13.48 8.96
N LEU A 145 6.92 12.25 9.02
CA LEU A 145 6.83 11.28 7.94
C LEU A 145 5.38 10.92 7.65
N VAL A 146 4.60 10.54 8.68
CA VAL A 146 3.18 10.18 8.52
C VAL A 146 2.38 11.35 7.94
N ASN A 147 2.63 12.58 8.39
CA ASN A 147 2.00 13.77 7.83
C ASN A 147 2.28 13.93 6.33
N THR A 148 3.52 13.65 5.93
CA THR A 148 3.95 13.72 4.53
C THR A 148 3.25 12.64 3.71
N GLU A 149 3.24 11.39 4.18
CA GLU A 149 2.59 10.27 3.50
C GLU A 149 1.07 10.49 3.36
N LYS A 150 0.39 10.96 4.42
CA LYS A 150 -1.04 11.31 4.36
C LYS A 150 -1.32 12.45 3.38
N SER A 151 -0.42 13.44 3.30
CA SER A 151 -0.53 14.51 2.32
C SER A 151 -0.38 14.01 0.89
N LEU A 152 0.57 13.09 0.64
CA LEU A 152 0.75 12.45 -0.66
C LEU A 152 -0.44 11.55 -1.01
N GLU A 153 -1.02 10.85 -0.04
CA GLU A 153 -2.24 10.07 -0.22
C GLU A 153 -3.40 10.96 -0.67
N MET A 154 -3.58 12.14 -0.05
CA MET A 154 -4.61 13.11 -0.46
C MET A 154 -4.35 13.68 -1.86
N ILE A 155 -3.10 14.01 -2.20
CA ILE A 155 -2.73 14.46 -3.54
C ILE A 155 -3.06 13.38 -4.56
N ARG A 156 -2.71 12.12 -4.28
CA ARG A 156 -3.02 10.97 -5.14
C ARG A 156 -4.52 10.82 -5.35
N LYS A 157 -5.30 10.86 -4.26
CA LYS A 157 -6.77 10.79 -4.31
C LYS A 157 -7.34 11.91 -5.16
N SER A 158 -6.91 13.15 -4.95
CA SER A 158 -7.36 14.31 -5.72
C SER A 158 -6.96 14.24 -7.20
N LEU A 159 -5.76 13.74 -7.52
CA LEU A 159 -5.33 13.56 -8.91
C LEU A 159 -6.19 12.55 -9.64
N PHE A 160 -6.61 11.49 -8.96
CA PHE A 160 -7.36 10.42 -9.60
C PHE A 160 -8.88 10.58 -9.45
N GLU A 161 -9.37 11.46 -8.59
CA GLU A 161 -10.79 11.79 -8.53
C GLU A 161 -11.30 12.21 -9.92
N LEU A 162 -12.50 11.71 -10.28
CA LEU A 162 -13.11 12.06 -11.56
C LEU A 162 -13.50 13.54 -11.51
N GLU A 163 -13.02 14.32 -12.48
CA GLU A 163 -13.60 15.62 -12.79
C GLU A 163 -15.07 15.36 -13.23
N GLU A 164 -16.02 16.08 -12.64
CA GLU A 164 -17.48 15.80 -12.60
C GLU A 164 -18.11 14.95 -13.74
N ASP A 165 -18.96 13.99 -13.34
CA ASP A 165 -20.10 13.39 -14.07
C ASP A 165 -19.90 12.70 -15.44
N GLU A 166 -18.67 12.36 -15.83
CA GLU A 166 -18.40 11.40 -16.92
C GLU A 166 -17.83 10.08 -16.41
N ALA A 167 -18.40 9.53 -15.32
CA ALA A 167 -18.38 8.08 -15.21
C ALA A 167 -19.06 7.56 -16.49
N HIS A 168 -18.31 6.87 -17.34
CA HIS A 168 -18.87 6.10 -18.45
C HIS A 168 -19.11 4.68 -17.94
N PRO A 169 -20.18 4.41 -17.15
CA PRO A 169 -20.45 3.05 -16.72
C PRO A 169 -20.59 2.21 -17.97
N ILE A 170 -19.75 1.18 -18.09
CA ILE A 170 -19.80 0.31 -19.25
C ILE A 170 -21.18 -0.36 -19.27
N SER A 171 -22.00 0.02 -20.25
CA SER A 171 -23.21 -0.73 -20.54
C SER A 171 -22.79 -2.14 -21.00
N ASN A 172 -23.32 -3.18 -20.34
CA ASN A 172 -23.07 -4.61 -20.58
C ASN A 172 -21.88 -5.26 -19.85
N LEU A 173 -21.68 -4.96 -18.56
CA LEU A 173 -20.73 -5.66 -17.68
C LEU A 173 -20.74 -7.20 -17.80
N LYS A 174 -21.94 -7.80 -17.95
CA LYS A 174 -22.10 -9.26 -18.09
C LYS A 174 -21.50 -9.83 -19.38
N SER A 175 -21.57 -9.11 -20.50
CA SER A 175 -21.01 -9.62 -21.76
C SER A 175 -19.48 -9.54 -21.82
N LEU A 176 -18.87 -8.78 -20.92
CA LEU A 176 -17.42 -8.58 -20.83
C LEU A 176 -16.76 -9.45 -19.75
N ASN A 177 -17.51 -10.35 -19.11
CA ASN A 177 -17.04 -11.19 -18.00
C ASN A 177 -16.32 -10.38 -16.91
N MET A 178 -16.85 -9.18 -16.61
CA MET A 178 -16.30 -8.31 -15.58
C MET A 178 -16.53 -8.90 -14.19
N LYS A 179 -15.47 -8.94 -13.38
CA LYS A 179 -15.51 -9.29 -11.96
C LYS A 179 -15.21 -8.04 -11.12
N PRO A 180 -15.70 -7.95 -9.87
CA PRO A 180 -15.23 -6.93 -8.95
C PRO A 180 -13.71 -6.98 -8.86
N ALA A 181 -13.07 -5.81 -8.89
CA ALA A 181 -11.65 -5.67 -8.58
C ALA A 181 -11.37 -6.11 -7.13
N SER A 182 -10.11 -6.37 -6.78
CA SER A 182 -9.76 -6.69 -5.40
C SER A 182 -10.05 -5.49 -4.47
N VAL A 183 -10.11 -5.71 -3.15
CA VAL A 183 -10.24 -4.59 -2.19
C VAL A 183 -9.05 -3.65 -2.32
N LEU A 184 -7.84 -4.20 -2.47
CA LEU A 184 -6.61 -3.42 -2.59
C LEU A 184 -6.57 -2.63 -3.91
N GLU A 185 -7.02 -3.22 -5.02
CA GLU A 185 -7.11 -2.56 -6.32
C GLU A 185 -8.14 -1.43 -6.29
N ARG A 186 -9.28 -1.61 -5.61
CA ARG A 186 -10.27 -0.53 -5.37
C ARG A 186 -9.67 0.60 -4.53
N ASN A 187 -8.97 0.28 -3.46
CA ASN A 187 -8.45 1.30 -2.53
C ASN A 187 -7.22 2.02 -3.10
N THR A 188 -6.39 1.33 -3.88
CA THR A 188 -5.13 1.86 -4.41
C THR A 188 -5.32 2.53 -5.77
N PHE A 189 -6.17 1.94 -6.62
CA PHE A 189 -6.32 2.30 -8.04
C PHE A 189 -7.76 2.62 -8.45
N GLY A 190 -8.74 2.57 -7.52
CA GLY A 190 -10.14 2.96 -7.76
C GLY A 190 -10.80 2.27 -8.96
N VAL A 191 -10.34 1.07 -9.30
CA VAL A 191 -10.95 0.20 -10.31
C VAL A 191 -12.10 -0.54 -9.64
N ARG A 192 -13.34 -0.38 -10.10
CA ARG A 192 -14.49 -1.11 -9.52
C ARG A 192 -14.59 -2.52 -10.05
N PHE A 193 -14.46 -2.65 -11.36
CA PHE A 193 -14.61 -3.90 -12.08
C PHE A 193 -13.50 -4.06 -13.11
N THR A 194 -13.02 -5.28 -13.28
CA THR A 194 -11.98 -5.63 -14.25
C THR A 194 -12.24 -7.01 -14.83
N ASN A 195 -11.51 -7.37 -15.89
CA ASN A 195 -11.50 -8.72 -16.46
C ASN A 195 -10.09 -9.08 -16.91
N GLU A 196 -9.86 -10.36 -17.23
CA GLU A 196 -8.52 -10.85 -17.59
C GLU A 196 -7.94 -10.14 -18.82
N GLN A 197 -8.76 -9.82 -19.83
CA GLN A 197 -8.29 -9.12 -21.03
C GLN A 197 -7.81 -7.69 -20.71
N THR A 198 -8.50 -7.02 -19.78
CA THR A 198 -8.15 -5.68 -19.33
C THR A 198 -6.87 -5.72 -18.52
N GLN A 199 -6.74 -6.67 -17.59
CA GLN A 199 -5.50 -6.87 -16.82
C GLN A 199 -4.33 -7.19 -17.74
N LEU A 200 -4.54 -7.99 -18.79
CA LEU A 200 -3.54 -8.32 -19.79
C LEU A 200 -3.08 -7.08 -20.57
N ASN A 201 -4.02 -6.32 -21.12
CA ASN A 201 -3.72 -5.09 -21.87
C ASN A 201 -3.06 -4.02 -20.98
N TYR A 202 -3.48 -3.92 -19.72
CA TYR A 202 -2.87 -3.01 -18.75
C TYR A 202 -1.39 -3.38 -18.56
N GLY A 203 -1.11 -4.66 -18.30
CA GLY A 203 0.25 -5.16 -18.15
C GLY A 203 1.10 -4.98 -19.42
N PHE A 204 0.54 -5.20 -20.61
CA PHE A 204 1.25 -4.94 -21.87
C PHE A 204 1.60 -3.46 -22.04
N ALA A 205 0.71 -2.54 -21.67
CA ALA A 205 1.01 -1.12 -21.72
C ALA A 205 2.18 -0.76 -20.78
N LEU A 206 2.19 -1.31 -19.57
CA LEU A 206 3.30 -1.13 -18.64
C LEU A 206 4.62 -1.65 -19.22
N MET A 207 4.63 -2.86 -19.80
CA MET A 207 5.83 -3.46 -20.40
C MET A 207 6.36 -2.67 -21.60
N ILE A 208 5.47 -2.12 -22.45
CA ILE A 208 5.88 -1.28 -23.59
C ILE A 208 6.53 0.03 -23.11
N ILE A 209 5.99 0.64 -22.05
CA ILE A 209 6.49 1.91 -21.53
C ILE A 209 7.83 1.71 -20.81
N ALA A 210 7.90 0.76 -19.89
CA ALA A 210 9.14 0.37 -19.19
C ALA A 210 10.22 -0.08 -20.18
N GLY A 211 9.86 -0.95 -21.13
CA GLY A 211 10.79 -1.51 -22.12
C GLY A 211 11.17 -0.58 -23.27
N ALA A 212 10.81 0.70 -23.22
CA ALA A 212 11.04 1.65 -24.29
C ALA A 212 12.53 1.92 -24.55
N ASP A 213 13.37 1.72 -23.53
CA ASP A 213 14.81 1.91 -23.65
C ASP A 213 15.52 0.78 -24.42
N GLY A 214 14.86 -0.38 -24.50
CA GLY A 214 15.32 -1.63 -25.11
C GLY A 214 15.30 -2.82 -24.16
N GLU A 215 15.07 -2.63 -22.87
CA GLU A 215 15.08 -3.67 -21.84
C GLU A 215 13.99 -3.42 -20.80
N VAL A 216 13.43 -4.48 -20.22
CA VAL A 216 12.69 -4.40 -18.95
C VAL A 216 13.53 -5.10 -17.90
N SER A 217 14.03 -4.35 -16.92
CA SER A 217 14.95 -4.82 -15.90
C SER A 217 14.27 -5.78 -14.91
N ASP A 218 15.08 -6.54 -14.16
CA ASP A 218 14.54 -7.49 -13.18
C ASP A 218 13.76 -6.77 -12.06
N ALA A 219 14.16 -5.56 -11.67
CA ALA A 219 13.46 -4.79 -10.65
C ALA A 219 12.10 -4.26 -11.14
N GLU A 220 11.97 -3.90 -12.42
CA GLU A 220 10.68 -3.52 -13.01
C GLU A 220 9.72 -4.71 -13.10
N LYS A 221 10.23 -5.90 -13.50
CA LYS A 221 9.46 -7.15 -13.47
C LYS A 221 9.05 -7.53 -12.05
N ASP A 222 9.96 -7.39 -11.10
CA ASP A 222 9.69 -7.65 -9.68
C ASP A 222 8.67 -6.65 -9.13
N TRP A 223 8.70 -5.40 -9.54
CA TRP A 223 7.66 -4.42 -9.22
C TRP A 223 6.32 -4.89 -9.78
N TYR A 224 6.25 -5.27 -11.05
CA TYR A 224 5.01 -5.75 -11.65
C TYR A 224 4.44 -6.99 -10.91
N ILE A 225 5.29 -7.98 -10.62
CA ILE A 225 4.88 -9.23 -9.97
C ILE A 225 4.50 -9.00 -8.51
N ASN A 226 5.33 -8.29 -7.75
CA ASN A 226 5.17 -8.22 -6.29
C ASN A 226 4.29 -7.05 -5.84
N GLN A 227 4.17 -5.99 -6.64
CA GLN A 227 3.29 -4.85 -6.37
C GLN A 227 1.99 -4.99 -7.12
N PHE A 228 2.04 -4.89 -8.46
CA PHE A 228 0.82 -4.77 -9.26
C PHE A 228 -0.01 -6.05 -9.22
N VAL A 229 0.56 -7.20 -9.62
CA VAL A 229 -0.16 -8.49 -9.69
C VAL A 229 -0.77 -8.90 -8.35
N ARG A 230 -0.06 -8.65 -7.25
CA ARG A 230 -0.56 -8.97 -5.90
C ARG A 230 -1.69 -8.04 -5.48
N VAL A 231 -1.57 -6.74 -5.73
CA VAL A 231 -2.63 -5.76 -5.43
C VAL A 231 -3.87 -6.02 -6.27
N SER A 232 -3.73 -6.30 -7.57
CA SER A 232 -4.86 -6.53 -8.48
C SER A 232 -5.40 -7.96 -8.48
N GLU A 233 -4.81 -8.86 -7.68
CA GLU A 233 -5.11 -10.31 -7.69
C GLU A 233 -5.16 -10.88 -9.13
N THR A 234 -4.19 -10.47 -9.95
CA THR A 234 -4.09 -10.91 -11.35
C THR A 234 -3.76 -12.39 -11.38
N PRO A 235 -4.52 -13.23 -12.12
CA PRO A 235 -4.22 -14.66 -12.20
C PRO A 235 -2.81 -14.94 -12.75
N ASP A 236 -2.15 -15.98 -12.22
CA ASP A 236 -0.78 -16.34 -12.60
C ASP A 236 -0.59 -16.52 -14.12
N HIS A 237 -1.59 -17.10 -14.81
CA HIS A 237 -1.53 -17.29 -16.26
C HIS A 237 -1.58 -15.98 -17.04
N ILE A 238 -2.19 -14.93 -16.49
CA ILE A 238 -2.19 -13.58 -17.06
C ILE A 238 -0.86 -12.89 -16.74
N ALA A 239 -0.41 -12.95 -15.49
CA ALA A 239 0.87 -12.36 -15.09
C ALA A 239 2.03 -12.91 -15.94
N GLN A 240 2.05 -14.23 -16.18
CA GLN A 240 3.08 -14.88 -16.99
C GLN A 240 3.03 -14.47 -18.46
N GLN A 241 1.84 -14.22 -19.02
CA GLN A 241 1.70 -13.71 -20.39
C GLN A 241 2.26 -12.29 -20.50
N VAL A 242 2.02 -11.44 -19.51
CA VAL A 242 2.56 -10.06 -19.48
C VAL A 242 4.08 -10.09 -19.38
N ILE A 243 4.66 -10.90 -18.50
CA ILE A 243 6.12 -11.01 -18.33
C ILE A 243 6.83 -11.51 -19.61
N ASN A 244 6.15 -12.35 -20.40
CA ASN A 244 6.69 -12.91 -21.64
C ASN A 244 6.31 -12.09 -22.89
N TYR A 245 5.71 -10.91 -22.71
CA TYR A 245 5.25 -10.08 -23.82
C TYR A 245 6.43 -9.51 -24.63
N ASP A 246 6.30 -9.50 -25.95
CA ASP A 246 7.26 -8.87 -26.86
C ASP A 246 7.00 -7.36 -26.95
N TYR A 247 7.40 -6.65 -25.90
CA TYR A 247 7.16 -5.21 -25.77
C TYR A 247 7.89 -4.37 -26.81
N LEU A 248 9.03 -4.84 -27.34
CA LEU A 248 9.81 -4.15 -28.37
C LEU A 248 9.06 -4.02 -29.70
N ASN A 249 8.18 -4.98 -29.99
CA ASN A 249 7.31 -4.96 -31.18
C ASN A 249 5.85 -4.64 -30.83
N GLY A 250 5.57 -4.30 -29.56
CA GLY A 250 4.25 -3.92 -29.08
C GLY A 250 3.85 -2.53 -29.57
N SER A 251 2.55 -2.35 -29.82
CA SER A 251 1.97 -1.06 -30.20
C SER A 251 1.20 -0.50 -29.00
N LEU A 252 1.73 0.57 -28.41
CA LEU A 252 1.09 1.21 -27.26
C LEU A 252 -0.31 1.69 -27.62
N GLU A 253 -0.46 2.31 -28.80
CA GLU A 253 -1.73 2.76 -29.36
C GLU A 253 -2.76 1.62 -29.43
N ASP A 254 -2.36 0.46 -29.96
CA ASP A 254 -3.25 -0.70 -30.09
C ASP A 254 -3.64 -1.26 -28.72
N VAL A 255 -2.69 -1.38 -27.80
CA VAL A 255 -2.95 -1.88 -26.45
C VAL A 255 -3.89 -0.94 -25.69
N LEU A 256 -3.63 0.37 -25.72
CA LEU A 256 -4.46 1.38 -25.06
C LEU A 256 -5.87 1.43 -25.64
N SER A 257 -6.02 1.33 -26.97
CA SER A 257 -7.35 1.32 -27.61
C SER A 257 -8.21 0.11 -27.24
N ASN A 258 -7.58 -0.98 -26.76
CA ASN A 258 -8.24 -2.20 -26.31
C ASN A 258 -8.50 -2.23 -24.79
N LEU A 259 -8.13 -1.19 -24.04
CA LEU A 259 -8.47 -1.08 -22.62
C LEU A 259 -9.95 -0.74 -22.46
N LYS A 260 -10.71 -1.68 -21.89
CA LYS A 260 -12.14 -1.52 -21.61
C LYS A 260 -12.34 -1.60 -20.11
N VAL A 261 -12.48 -0.46 -19.44
CA VAL A 261 -12.57 -0.38 -17.98
C VAL A 261 -13.82 0.38 -17.51
N ASP A 262 -14.47 -0.15 -16.49
CA ASP A 262 -15.52 0.56 -15.74
C ASP A 262 -14.89 1.05 -14.43
N VAL A 263 -14.65 2.36 -14.35
CA VAL A 263 -13.81 2.97 -13.31
C VAL A 263 -14.56 3.99 -12.46
N THR A 264 -14.15 4.09 -11.20
CA THR A 264 -14.58 5.16 -10.30
C THR A 264 -13.67 6.35 -10.24
N ILE A 265 -12.43 6.16 -10.69
CA ILE A 265 -11.38 7.16 -10.66
C ILE A 265 -10.76 7.22 -12.06
N ASN A 266 -10.00 8.27 -12.34
CA ASN A 266 -9.38 8.51 -13.62
C ASN A 266 -8.35 7.40 -13.95
N PHE A 267 -8.80 6.42 -14.73
CA PHE A 267 -8.02 5.24 -15.11
C PHE A 267 -6.76 5.61 -15.88
N GLN A 268 -6.86 6.60 -16.76
CA GLN A 268 -5.76 7.10 -17.56
C GLN A 268 -4.62 7.58 -16.68
N ARG A 269 -4.92 8.43 -15.69
CA ARG A 269 -3.93 8.93 -14.72
C ARG A 269 -3.36 7.80 -13.86
N THR A 270 -4.17 6.80 -13.52
CA THR A 270 -3.72 5.63 -12.75
C THR A 270 -2.76 4.76 -13.57
N LEU A 271 -3.03 4.54 -14.86
CA LEU A 271 -2.13 3.83 -15.77
C LEU A 271 -0.80 4.56 -15.92
N LEU A 272 -0.82 5.87 -16.15
CA LEU A 272 0.39 6.67 -16.23
C LEU A 272 1.20 6.61 -14.93
N TYR A 273 0.54 6.74 -13.78
CA TYR A 273 1.18 6.63 -12.47
C TYR A 273 1.87 5.26 -12.27
N ASN A 274 1.19 4.16 -12.60
CA ASN A 274 1.79 2.83 -12.48
C ASN A 274 2.89 2.58 -13.51
N ALA A 275 2.79 3.15 -14.71
CA ALA A 275 3.85 3.07 -15.73
C ALA A 275 5.12 3.75 -15.24
N ILE A 276 5.01 4.97 -14.68
CA ILE A 276 6.17 5.69 -14.13
C ILE A 276 6.76 4.94 -12.92
N LYS A 277 5.92 4.35 -12.05
CA LYS A 277 6.41 3.56 -10.90
C LYS A 277 7.14 2.29 -11.33
N MET A 278 6.65 1.64 -12.37
CA MET A 278 7.32 0.46 -12.91
C MET A 278 8.65 0.86 -13.57
N ALA A 279 8.63 1.84 -14.48
CA ALA A 279 9.81 2.32 -15.20
C ALA A 279 10.92 2.76 -14.24
N ASN A 280 10.57 3.50 -13.17
CA ASN A 280 11.53 3.97 -12.18
C ASN A 280 11.80 2.95 -11.04
N ALA A 281 11.48 1.65 -11.21
CA ALA A 281 11.59 0.67 -10.13
C ALA A 281 13.03 0.32 -9.75
N ASP A 282 13.98 0.39 -10.69
CA ASP A 282 15.41 0.18 -10.45
C ASP A 282 16.17 1.46 -10.06
N GLU A 283 15.44 2.56 -9.86
CA GLU A 283 15.98 3.89 -9.57
C GLU A 283 16.80 4.53 -10.71
N ASP A 284 16.78 3.92 -11.90
CA ASP A 284 17.10 4.58 -13.15
C ASP A 284 15.79 5.03 -13.82
N PHE A 285 15.82 6.14 -14.55
CA PHE A 285 14.68 6.52 -15.38
C PHE A 285 15.21 7.17 -16.66
N PRO A 286 15.67 6.33 -17.60
CA PRO A 286 16.24 6.73 -18.87
C PRO A 286 15.34 7.70 -19.65
N GLU A 287 15.96 8.52 -20.50
CA GLU A 287 15.23 9.49 -21.31
C GLU A 287 14.19 8.83 -22.23
N LYS A 288 14.48 7.61 -22.73
CA LYS A 288 13.55 6.88 -23.60
C LYS A 288 12.28 6.44 -22.87
N GLU A 289 12.38 6.05 -21.60
CA GLU A 289 11.21 5.72 -20.79
C GLU A 289 10.41 6.96 -20.43
N LYS A 290 11.09 8.09 -20.17
CA LYS A 290 10.42 9.40 -20.02
C LYS A 290 9.63 9.75 -21.27
N GLU A 291 10.26 9.73 -22.44
CA GLU A 291 9.61 9.96 -23.74
C GLU A 291 8.41 9.00 -23.94
N ALA A 292 8.54 7.73 -23.54
CA ALA A 292 7.45 6.76 -23.63
C ALA A 292 6.30 7.08 -22.66
N THR A 293 6.58 7.54 -21.44
CA THR A 293 5.54 7.99 -20.49
C THR A 293 4.84 9.26 -20.97
N GLU A 294 5.56 10.21 -21.59
CA GLU A 294 4.99 11.41 -22.21
C GLU A 294 4.09 11.03 -23.39
N LYS A 295 4.54 10.12 -24.26
CA LYS A 295 3.73 9.58 -25.35
C LYS A 295 2.47 8.87 -24.82
N ALA A 296 2.60 8.08 -23.76
CA ALA A 296 1.47 7.43 -23.12
C ALA A 296 0.46 8.47 -22.59
N ALA A 297 0.94 9.53 -21.95
CA ALA A 297 0.09 10.62 -21.47
C ALA A 297 -0.67 11.30 -22.62
N GLU A 298 -0.02 11.58 -23.75
CA GLU A 298 -0.65 12.13 -24.95
C GLU A 298 -1.76 11.21 -25.48
N LEU A 299 -1.46 9.92 -25.66
CA LEU A 299 -2.42 8.92 -26.15
C LEU A 299 -3.61 8.73 -25.21
N LEU A 300 -3.39 8.91 -23.91
CA LEU A 300 -4.41 8.85 -22.88
C LEU A 300 -5.21 10.16 -22.73
N GLY A 301 -4.85 11.21 -23.47
CA GLY A 301 -5.48 12.52 -23.39
C GLY A 301 -5.21 13.25 -22.07
N ILE A 302 -4.11 12.94 -21.39
CA ILE A 302 -3.68 13.61 -20.15
C ILE A 302 -2.88 14.85 -20.53
N SER A 303 -3.22 16.01 -19.96
CA SER A 303 -2.44 17.23 -20.21
C SER A 303 -1.03 17.13 -19.63
N GLU A 304 -0.09 17.82 -20.27
CA GLU A 304 1.32 17.86 -19.87
C GLU A 304 1.50 18.25 -18.39
N ASP A 305 0.77 19.27 -17.91
CA ASP A 305 0.81 19.70 -16.50
C ASP A 305 0.41 18.59 -15.52
N ILE A 306 -0.61 17.80 -15.87
CA ILE A 306 -1.05 16.68 -15.05
C ILE A 306 -0.04 15.52 -15.12
N ALA A 307 0.49 15.23 -16.32
CA ALA A 307 1.52 14.20 -16.48
C ALA A 307 2.77 14.51 -15.63
N HIS A 308 3.25 15.76 -15.65
CA HIS A 308 4.33 16.21 -14.79
C HIS A 308 3.98 16.10 -13.30
N THR A 309 2.75 16.43 -12.92
CA THR A 309 2.30 16.30 -11.53
C THR A 309 2.31 14.83 -11.07
N VAL A 310 1.86 13.90 -11.93
CA VAL A 310 1.95 12.46 -11.66
C VAL A 310 3.40 12.02 -11.48
N PHE A 311 4.30 12.47 -12.36
CA PHE A 311 5.73 12.17 -12.25
C PHE A 311 6.32 12.66 -10.92
N TYR A 312 6.08 13.91 -10.54
CA TYR A 312 6.57 14.45 -9.27
C TYR A 312 5.99 13.73 -8.05
N LEU A 313 4.73 13.31 -8.12
CA LEU A 313 4.12 12.49 -7.08
C LEU A 313 4.87 11.17 -6.92
N VAL A 314 5.14 10.45 -8.00
CA VAL A 314 5.86 9.16 -7.97
C VAL A 314 7.28 9.31 -7.42
N ASP A 315 8.04 10.29 -7.90
CA ASP A 315 9.40 10.58 -7.42
C ASP A 315 9.41 10.95 -5.93
N THR A 316 8.44 11.77 -5.49
CA THR A 316 8.32 12.15 -4.08
C THR A 316 7.95 10.96 -3.20
N GLU A 317 7.00 10.12 -3.63
CA GLU A 317 6.65 8.88 -2.93
C GLU A 317 7.86 7.96 -2.78
N ALA A 318 8.65 7.75 -3.84
CA ALA A 318 9.84 6.92 -3.80
C ALA A 318 10.87 7.44 -2.77
N LYS A 319 11.08 8.76 -2.70
CA LYS A 319 11.96 9.40 -1.71
C LYS A 319 11.42 9.23 -0.28
N VAL A 320 10.11 9.38 -0.09
CA VAL A 320 9.46 9.19 1.21
C VAL A 320 9.55 7.73 1.67
N LEU A 321 9.39 6.76 0.76
CA LEU A 321 9.58 5.34 1.05
C LEU A 321 11.02 5.05 1.50
N LYS A 322 12.03 5.66 0.87
CA LYS A 322 13.44 5.55 1.30
C LYS A 322 13.66 6.16 2.69
N MET A 323 13.03 7.30 2.99
CA MET A 323 13.08 7.90 4.33
C MET A 323 12.48 6.95 5.38
N ARG A 324 11.34 6.34 5.07
CA ARG A 324 10.69 5.34 5.92
C ARG A 324 11.58 4.13 6.16
N ALA A 325 12.12 3.54 5.09
CA ALA A 325 13.04 2.41 5.18
C ALA A 325 14.24 2.74 6.08
N THR A 326 14.84 3.92 5.90
CA THR A 326 15.97 4.39 6.73
C THR A 326 15.61 4.54 8.21
N LEU A 327 14.39 4.98 8.52
CA LEU A 327 13.94 5.11 9.90
C LEU A 327 13.74 3.75 10.59
N PHE A 328 13.30 2.74 9.84
CA PHE A 328 12.98 1.42 10.39
C PHE A 328 14.09 0.39 10.21
N ASP A 329 15.16 0.74 9.50
CA ASP A 329 16.36 -0.08 9.39
C ASP A 329 16.95 -0.38 10.78
N TYR A 330 17.34 -1.64 10.98
CA TYR A 330 17.98 -2.10 12.21
C TYR A 330 19.47 -1.74 12.13
N LYS A 331 19.96 -0.94 13.08
CA LYS A 331 21.40 -0.80 13.31
C LYS A 331 21.78 -1.50 14.60
#